data_AF-A0A7W0N116-F1
#
_entry.id   AF-A0A7W0N116-F1
#
_cell.length_a   1.000
_cell.length_b   1.000
_cell.length_c   1.000
_cell.angle_alpha   90.00
_cell.angle_beta   90.00
_cell.angle_gamma   90.00
#
_symmetry.space_group_name_H-M   'P 1'
#
loop_
_entity.id
_entity.type
_entity.pdbx_description
1 polymer ?
#
loop_
_entity_poly.entity_id
_entity_poly.type
_entity_poly.pdbx_seq_one_letter_code
_entity_poly.pdbx_strand_id
1 'polypeptide(L)'
;AYFEYAGETAAGLVGDAVVVIRTFSKAFGLAGARVGYALADAETAAELNRRQAPLPVSTLSAALALAALASPPDVPTQVEERERLARGLRSLGLEPLPSWANFLFVPVEDSAALSEALLCSGLVVRRFPDGIRLSVRDREDDDLLLEGLARALDAPSPVAAAGGRRARHVRATAETRLQVRLALDGSGRVRIATGAGLYDHLLEQLAFHGGLDLVLEGDGDLETGPHHTAEDAALALGEALDRALGDRRGIARYGDAVVPMDDALARAAVDLGGRPWAELALERDPGLAGHVLTSLSQAGRLALHVEATGRDEHHVAEAAFKAVGRALRGALRREGTGIPSTKGIV
;
A
#
# COMPACT_ATOMS: atom_id res chain seq x y z
N ALA A 1 -10.37 -9.33 26.17
CA ALA A 1 -9.43 -8.53 25.35
C ALA A 1 -9.82 -8.42 23.87
N TYR A 2 -10.55 -9.38 23.29
CA TYR A 2 -10.92 -9.39 21.86
C TYR A 2 -12.44 -9.53 21.64
N PHE A 3 -13.25 -9.02 22.57
CA PHE A 3 -14.71 -9.19 22.52
C PHE A 3 -15.32 -8.60 21.26
N GLU A 4 -14.81 -7.45 20.83
CA GLU A 4 -15.30 -6.74 19.67
C GLU A 4 -15.28 -7.67 18.45
N TYR A 5 -14.23 -8.50 18.32
CA TYR A 5 -14.09 -9.50 17.26
C TYR A 5 -14.82 -10.83 17.53
N ALA A 6 -15.02 -11.18 18.80
CA ALA A 6 -15.57 -12.47 19.21
C ALA A 6 -17.10 -12.46 19.32
N GLY A 7 -17.70 -11.31 19.62
CA GLY A 7 -19.09 -11.19 20.04
C GLY A 7 -19.38 -11.70 21.46
N GLU A 8 -18.44 -12.42 22.08
CA GLU A 8 -18.62 -13.04 23.40
C GLU A 8 -18.00 -12.21 24.53
N THR A 9 -18.77 -12.04 25.62
CA THR A 9 -18.36 -11.26 26.79
C THR A 9 -18.58 -12.02 28.08
N ALA A 10 -17.58 -11.98 28.96
CA ALA A 10 -17.68 -12.50 30.33
C ALA A 10 -18.44 -11.53 31.28
N ALA A 11 -18.98 -10.41 30.78
CA ALA A 11 -19.64 -9.41 31.61
C ALA A 11 -20.84 -9.98 32.42
N GLY A 12 -21.51 -11.01 31.91
CA GLY A 12 -22.58 -11.70 32.64
C GLY A 12 -22.10 -12.45 33.89
N LEU A 13 -20.80 -12.78 33.97
CA LEU A 13 -20.21 -13.53 35.10
C LEU A 13 -19.86 -12.63 36.29
N VAL A 14 -20.04 -11.31 36.16
CA VAL A 14 -19.68 -10.36 37.23
C VAL A 14 -20.42 -10.65 38.54
N GLY A 15 -21.64 -11.22 38.47
CA GLY A 15 -22.39 -11.66 39.64
C GLY A 15 -21.80 -12.88 40.38
N ASP A 16 -20.93 -13.65 39.71
CA ASP A 16 -20.33 -14.88 40.22
C ASP A 16 -18.92 -14.65 40.79
N ALA A 17 -18.69 -13.49 41.40
CA ALA A 17 -17.40 -13.05 41.95
C ALA A 17 -16.26 -12.99 40.89
N VAL A 18 -16.61 -12.67 39.63
CA VAL A 18 -15.63 -12.53 38.54
C VAL A 18 -15.34 -11.06 38.24
N VAL A 19 -14.06 -10.70 38.20
CA VAL A 19 -13.60 -9.39 37.70
C VAL A 19 -13.25 -9.50 36.22
N VAL A 20 -13.96 -8.73 35.39
CA VAL A 20 -13.76 -8.71 33.94
C VAL A 20 -12.93 -7.50 33.54
N ILE A 21 -11.75 -7.73 32.98
CA ILE A 21 -10.83 -6.66 32.57
C ILE A 21 -10.95 -6.38 31.06
N ARG A 22 -10.98 -5.11 30.71
CA ARG A 22 -11.16 -4.58 29.36
C ARG A 22 -10.00 -3.67 28.99
N THR A 23 -9.52 -3.80 27.76
CA THR A 23 -8.40 -3.02 27.22
C THR A 23 -8.84 -2.29 25.96
N PHE A 24 -8.35 -1.07 25.77
CA PHE A 24 -8.54 -0.33 24.53
C PHE A 24 -7.43 -0.58 23.50
N SER A 25 -6.50 -1.50 23.76
CA SER A 25 -5.32 -1.70 22.89
C SER A 25 -5.59 -2.53 21.62
N LYS A 26 -6.77 -3.14 21.49
CA LYS A 26 -7.11 -4.06 20.39
C LYS A 26 -7.99 -3.37 19.36
N ALA A 27 -9.29 -3.65 19.34
CA ALA A 27 -10.21 -3.07 18.36
C ALA A 27 -10.24 -1.54 18.37
N PHE A 28 -10.03 -0.92 19.53
CA PHE A 28 -9.98 0.54 19.64
C PHE A 28 -8.65 1.18 19.22
N GLY A 29 -7.58 0.39 18.98
CA GLY A 29 -6.28 0.92 18.54
C GLY A 29 -5.51 1.79 19.55
N LEU A 30 -5.99 1.93 20.80
CA LEU A 30 -5.40 2.84 21.81
C LEU A 30 -4.31 2.16 22.66
N ALA A 31 -3.42 1.38 22.04
CA ALA A 31 -2.37 0.68 22.78
C ALA A 31 -1.42 1.65 23.50
N GLY A 32 -1.08 2.77 22.86
CA GLY A 32 -0.21 3.82 23.42
C GLY A 32 -0.86 4.62 24.55
N ALA A 33 -2.20 4.66 24.63
CA ALA A 33 -2.89 5.37 25.70
C ALA A 33 -2.81 4.64 27.05
N ARG A 34 -2.39 3.36 27.06
CA ARG A 34 -2.22 2.53 28.26
C ARG A 34 -3.45 2.57 29.19
N VAL A 35 -4.65 2.48 28.59
CA VAL A 35 -5.93 2.60 29.29
C VAL A 35 -6.78 1.34 29.16
N GLY A 36 -7.54 1.06 30.21
CA GLY A 36 -8.46 -0.05 30.34
C GLY A 36 -9.42 0.18 31.50
N TYR A 37 -10.37 -0.73 31.68
CA TYR A 37 -11.30 -0.69 32.81
C TYR A 37 -11.58 -2.12 33.31
N ALA A 38 -12.07 -2.21 34.55
CA ALA A 38 -12.53 -3.46 35.13
C ALA A 38 -14.04 -3.36 35.42
N LEU A 39 -14.76 -4.45 35.19
CA LEU A 39 -16.14 -4.65 35.64
C LEU A 39 -16.11 -5.67 36.77
N ALA A 40 -16.74 -5.34 37.88
CA ALA A 40 -16.86 -6.19 39.07
C ALA A 40 -18.19 -5.85 39.78
N ASP A 41 -18.61 -6.68 40.73
CA ASP A 41 -19.72 -6.34 41.61
C ASP A 41 -19.39 -5.05 42.41
N ALA A 42 -20.43 -4.41 42.95
CA ALA A 42 -20.29 -3.08 43.56
C ALA A 42 -19.32 -3.06 44.76
N GLU A 43 -19.29 -4.13 45.56
CA GLU A 43 -18.42 -4.21 46.74
C GLU A 43 -16.96 -4.40 46.31
N THR A 44 -16.71 -5.34 45.39
CA THR A 44 -15.38 -5.57 44.83
C THR A 44 -14.86 -4.34 44.08
N ALA A 45 -15.70 -3.69 43.27
CA ALA A 45 -15.32 -2.47 42.54
C ALA A 45 -14.95 -1.33 43.50
N ALA A 46 -15.71 -1.15 44.59
CA ALA A 46 -15.39 -0.16 45.61
C ALA A 46 -14.04 -0.44 46.27
N GLU A 47 -13.75 -1.71 46.59
CA GLU A 47 -12.47 -2.10 47.17
C GLU A 47 -11.30 -1.91 46.20
N LEU A 48 -11.46 -2.26 44.92
CA LEU A 48 -10.46 -2.02 43.88
C LEU A 48 -10.13 -0.52 43.75
N ASN A 49 -11.16 0.34 43.75
CA ASN A 49 -10.98 1.79 43.69
C ASN A 49 -10.27 2.35 44.93
N ARG A 50 -10.57 1.84 46.13
CA ARG A 50 -9.89 2.26 47.38
C ARG A 50 -8.39 1.95 47.38
N ARG A 51 -7.98 0.87 46.71
CA ARG A 51 -6.58 0.43 46.63
C ARG A 51 -5.83 0.96 45.42
N GLN A 52 -6.51 1.67 44.53
CA GLN A 52 -5.91 2.15 43.29
C GLN A 52 -4.88 3.25 43.59
N ALA A 53 -3.76 3.24 42.87
CA ALA A 53 -2.77 4.31 42.97
C ALA A 53 -3.40 5.66 42.58
N PRO A 54 -3.00 6.78 43.21
CA PRO A 54 -3.47 8.11 42.82
C PRO A 54 -3.21 8.38 41.33
N LEU A 55 -4.22 8.91 40.63
CA LEU A 55 -4.16 9.26 39.20
C LEU A 55 -3.58 8.13 38.32
N PRO A 56 -4.21 6.95 38.33
CA PRO A 56 -3.66 5.73 37.72
C PRO A 56 -3.67 5.76 36.19
N VAL A 57 -4.40 6.71 35.59
CA VAL A 57 -4.53 6.93 34.16
C VAL A 57 -4.47 8.43 33.89
N SER A 58 -3.79 8.84 32.82
CA SER A 58 -3.72 10.25 32.45
C SER A 58 -5.09 10.79 32.02
N THR A 59 -5.34 12.09 32.23
CA THR A 59 -6.59 12.74 31.79
C THR A 59 -6.84 12.58 30.29
N LEU A 60 -5.78 12.65 29.47
CA LEU A 60 -5.87 12.45 28.02
C LEU A 60 -6.25 11.00 27.68
N SER A 61 -5.61 10.03 28.31
CA SER A 61 -5.92 8.60 28.13
C SER A 61 -7.37 8.29 28.52
N ALA A 62 -7.87 8.87 29.60
CA ALA A 62 -9.25 8.73 30.04
C ALA A 62 -10.24 9.37 29.04
N ALA A 63 -9.94 10.57 28.53
CA ALA A 63 -10.75 11.25 27.52
C ALA A 63 -10.82 10.44 26.20
N LEU A 64 -9.68 9.90 25.74
CA LEU A 64 -9.62 9.02 24.58
C LEU A 64 -10.48 7.75 24.77
N ALA A 65 -10.39 7.13 25.95
CA ALA A 65 -11.20 5.95 26.28
C ALA A 65 -12.71 6.26 26.28
N LEU A 66 -13.13 7.39 26.87
CA LEU A 66 -14.54 7.81 26.88
C LEU A 66 -15.06 8.10 25.47
N ALA A 67 -14.28 8.81 24.64
CA ALA A 67 -14.64 9.07 23.26
C ALA A 67 -14.75 7.77 22.44
N ALA A 68 -13.82 6.83 22.65
CA ALA A 68 -13.82 5.54 22.01
C ALA A 68 -15.04 4.68 22.38
N LEU A 69 -15.50 4.74 23.64
CA LEU A 69 -16.74 4.06 24.06
C LEU A 69 -18.00 4.63 23.41
N ALA A 70 -18.02 5.94 23.10
CA ALA A 70 -19.15 6.59 22.44
C ALA A 70 -19.26 6.22 20.94
N SER A 71 -18.13 5.87 20.32
CA SER A 71 -18.04 5.47 18.92
C SER A 71 -17.26 4.16 18.80
N PRO A 72 -17.90 3.01 19.10
CA PRO A 72 -17.22 1.72 19.08
C PRO A 72 -16.70 1.36 17.67
N PRO A 73 -15.61 0.59 17.57
CA PRO A 73 -14.98 0.23 16.30
C PRO A 73 -15.87 -0.70 15.48
N ASP A 74 -15.92 -0.46 14.17
CA ASP A 74 -16.58 -1.32 13.19
C ASP A 74 -15.62 -2.44 12.75
N VAL A 75 -15.84 -3.64 13.28
CA VAL A 75 -14.99 -4.82 13.06
C VAL A 75 -15.57 -5.98 12.21
N PRO A 76 -16.87 -6.05 11.81
CA PRO A 76 -17.39 -7.11 10.94
C PRO A 76 -16.56 -7.34 9.68
N THR A 77 -16.15 -6.28 8.97
CA THR A 77 -15.29 -6.39 7.77
C THR A 77 -13.98 -7.12 8.08
N GLN A 78 -13.35 -6.83 9.21
CA GLN A 78 -12.11 -7.50 9.62
C GLN A 78 -12.35 -8.95 10.08
N VAL A 79 -13.51 -9.24 10.67
CA VAL A 79 -13.91 -10.62 11.01
C VAL A 79 -14.17 -11.43 9.74
N GLU A 80 -14.89 -10.90 8.78
CA GLU A 80 -15.13 -11.54 7.47
C GLU A 80 -13.83 -11.80 6.72
N GLU A 81 -12.92 -10.82 6.74
CA GLU A 81 -11.56 -10.93 6.22
C GLU A 81 -10.78 -12.07 6.89
N ARG A 82 -10.79 -12.13 8.24
CA ARG A 82 -10.13 -13.22 9.00
C ARG A 82 -10.63 -14.59 8.55
N GLU A 83 -11.94 -14.75 8.41
CA GLU A 83 -12.52 -16.02 7.96
C GLU A 83 -12.15 -16.33 6.50
N ARG A 84 -12.03 -15.31 5.63
CA ARG A 84 -11.55 -15.50 4.25
C ARG A 84 -10.09 -15.91 4.22
N LEU A 85 -9.22 -15.19 4.93
CA LEU A 85 -7.81 -15.51 5.03
C LEU A 85 -7.61 -16.93 5.56
N ALA A 86 -8.36 -17.33 6.60
CA ALA A 86 -8.33 -18.70 7.12
C ALA A 86 -8.69 -19.75 6.06
N ARG A 87 -9.70 -19.49 5.22
CA ARG A 87 -10.03 -20.39 4.10
C ARG A 87 -8.91 -20.44 3.05
N GLY A 88 -8.31 -19.30 2.72
CA GLY A 88 -7.18 -19.22 1.79
C GLY A 88 -5.96 -20.00 2.28
N LEU A 89 -5.65 -19.91 3.57
CA LEU A 89 -4.58 -20.68 4.21
C LEU A 89 -4.85 -22.19 4.12
N ARG A 90 -6.08 -22.63 4.40
CA ARG A 90 -6.47 -24.06 4.27
C ARG A 90 -6.32 -24.59 2.85
N SER A 91 -6.65 -23.80 1.83
CA SER A 91 -6.41 -24.21 0.44
C SER A 91 -4.93 -24.33 0.07
N LEU A 92 -4.02 -23.74 0.85
CA LEU A 92 -2.57 -23.93 0.73
C LEU A 92 -2.05 -25.10 1.58
N GLY A 93 -2.92 -25.87 2.22
CA GLY A 93 -2.54 -26.97 3.12
C GLY A 93 -2.10 -26.51 4.51
N LEU A 94 -2.31 -25.23 4.85
CA LEU A 94 -2.03 -24.69 6.18
C LEU A 94 -3.29 -24.72 7.05
N GLU A 95 -3.18 -25.19 8.30
CA GLU A 95 -4.32 -25.28 9.22
C GLU A 95 -4.26 -24.21 10.32
N PRO A 96 -4.82 -23.00 10.08
CA PRO A 96 -4.87 -21.97 11.12
C PRO A 96 -5.73 -22.41 12.30
N LEU A 97 -5.25 -22.16 13.52
CA LEU A 97 -6.04 -22.39 14.74
C LEU A 97 -7.26 -21.47 14.78
N PRO A 98 -8.36 -21.89 15.44
CA PRO A 98 -9.49 -21.00 15.71
C PRO A 98 -9.03 -19.71 16.38
N SER A 99 -9.51 -18.58 15.85
CA SER A 99 -9.13 -17.27 16.35
C SER A 99 -10.34 -16.38 16.53
N TRP A 100 -10.40 -15.77 17.70
CA TRP A 100 -11.32 -14.68 18.02
C TRP A 100 -10.60 -13.33 18.06
N ALA A 101 -9.38 -13.25 17.51
CA ALA A 101 -8.56 -12.05 17.49
C ALA A 101 -8.52 -11.42 16.09
N ASN A 102 -7.70 -10.37 15.93
CA ASN A 102 -7.37 -9.73 14.65
C ASN A 102 -6.13 -10.34 13.97
N PHE A 103 -5.86 -11.62 14.24
CA PHE A 103 -4.75 -12.37 13.67
C PHE A 103 -5.10 -13.86 13.64
N LEU A 104 -4.40 -14.62 12.82
CA LEU A 104 -4.41 -16.08 12.79
C LEU A 104 -3.07 -16.60 13.26
N PHE A 105 -3.07 -17.70 14.02
CA PHE A 105 -1.87 -18.47 14.29
C PHE A 105 -1.90 -19.73 13.44
N VAL A 106 -0.83 -19.96 12.69
CA VAL A 106 -0.68 -21.10 11.79
C VAL A 106 0.47 -21.95 12.32
N PRO A 107 0.19 -23.15 12.84
CA PRO A 107 1.22 -24.11 13.16
C PRO A 107 1.98 -24.51 11.89
N VAL A 108 3.30 -24.42 11.91
CA VAL A 108 4.20 -24.84 10.83
C VAL A 108 5.48 -25.37 11.46
N GLU A 109 5.93 -26.55 11.04
CA GLU A 109 7.11 -27.22 11.60
C GLU A 109 8.39 -26.41 11.36
N ASP A 110 8.58 -25.92 10.13
CA ASP A 110 9.72 -25.06 9.77
C ASP A 110 9.29 -23.60 9.59
N SER A 111 8.91 -22.97 10.71
CA SER A 111 8.53 -21.55 10.72
C SER A 111 9.68 -20.61 10.35
N ALA A 112 10.94 -21.07 10.45
CA ALA A 112 12.13 -20.30 10.11
C ALA A 112 12.27 -20.15 8.60
N ALA A 113 12.30 -21.26 7.88
CA ALA A 113 12.43 -21.27 6.43
C ALA A 113 11.26 -20.52 5.75
N LEU A 114 10.03 -20.75 6.21
CA LEU A 114 8.86 -20.08 5.65
C LEU A 114 8.90 -18.56 5.88
N SER A 115 9.28 -18.12 7.08
CA SER A 115 9.40 -16.69 7.39
C SER A 115 10.50 -16.01 6.56
N GLU A 116 11.61 -16.70 6.29
CA GLU A 116 12.70 -16.19 5.46
C GLU A 116 12.30 -16.09 3.99
N ALA A 117 11.62 -17.11 3.45
CA ALA A 117 11.09 -17.09 2.09
C ALA A 117 10.11 -15.92 1.86
N LEU A 118 9.22 -15.68 2.82
CA LEU A 118 8.30 -14.54 2.78
C LEU A 118 9.05 -13.20 2.86
N LEU A 119 10.08 -13.11 3.71
CA LEU A 119 10.89 -11.90 3.85
C LEU A 119 11.61 -11.55 2.54
N CYS A 120 12.15 -12.54 1.81
CA CYS A 120 12.73 -12.36 0.48
C CYS A 120 11.75 -11.79 -0.54
N SER A 121 10.43 -11.95 -0.31
CA SER A 121 9.36 -11.36 -1.11
C SER A 121 8.81 -10.06 -0.52
N GLY A 122 9.47 -9.49 0.50
CA GLY A 122 9.05 -8.27 1.18
C GLY A 122 7.91 -8.44 2.19
N LEU A 123 7.52 -9.68 2.50
CA LEU A 123 6.43 -10.00 3.42
C LEU A 123 6.97 -10.35 4.81
N VAL A 124 6.67 -9.50 5.80
CA VAL A 124 7.11 -9.69 7.18
C VAL A 124 6.01 -10.35 7.99
N VAL A 125 6.29 -11.54 8.54
CA VAL A 125 5.40 -12.27 9.45
C VAL A 125 6.04 -12.42 10.83
N ARG A 126 5.20 -12.60 11.87
CA ARG A 126 5.72 -12.82 13.22
C ARG A 126 5.94 -14.32 13.45
N ARG A 127 7.22 -14.71 13.55
CA ARG A 127 7.64 -16.10 13.79
C ARG A 127 7.58 -16.51 15.26
N PHE A 128 7.19 -17.75 15.51
CA PHE A 128 7.29 -18.49 16.77
C PHE A 128 7.97 -19.84 16.52
N PRO A 129 8.50 -20.53 17.56
CA PRO A 129 9.15 -21.84 17.37
C PRO A 129 8.25 -22.89 16.70
N ASP A 130 6.94 -22.83 16.93
CA ASP A 130 5.93 -23.81 16.52
C ASP A 130 4.95 -23.28 15.46
N GLY A 131 5.20 -22.10 14.90
CA GLY A 131 4.30 -21.52 13.92
C GLY A 131 4.59 -20.08 13.54
N ILE A 132 3.67 -19.50 12.76
CA ILE A 132 3.67 -18.09 12.38
C ILE A 132 2.35 -17.44 12.79
N ARG A 133 2.43 -16.18 13.21
CA ARG A 133 1.26 -15.34 13.48
C ARG A 133 1.08 -14.34 12.37
N LEU A 134 -0.06 -14.41 11.71
CA LEU A 134 -0.46 -13.58 10.58
C LEU A 134 -1.49 -12.57 11.06
N SER A 135 -1.16 -11.28 11.05
CA SER A 135 -2.14 -10.23 11.34
C SER A 135 -3.13 -10.14 10.19
N VAL A 136 -4.43 -10.06 10.49
CA VAL A 136 -5.47 -9.82 9.48
C VAL A 136 -5.42 -8.35 9.09
N ARG A 137 -5.33 -8.05 7.80
CA ARG A 137 -5.23 -6.69 7.27
C ARG A 137 -6.44 -6.37 6.41
N ASP A 138 -6.25 -5.60 5.34
CA ASP A 138 -7.24 -5.46 4.28
C ASP A 138 -7.09 -6.59 3.26
N ARG A 139 -8.13 -6.75 2.43
CA ARG A 139 -8.20 -7.80 1.41
C ARG A 139 -6.99 -7.82 0.49
N GLU A 140 -6.49 -6.66 0.07
CA GLU A 140 -5.39 -6.61 -0.89
C GLU A 140 -4.07 -7.06 -0.24
N ASP A 141 -3.81 -6.61 0.99
CA ASP A 141 -2.64 -7.03 1.77
C ASP A 141 -2.68 -8.55 2.08
N ASP A 142 -3.84 -9.07 2.46
CA ASP A 142 -4.02 -10.48 2.81
C ASP A 142 -3.97 -11.38 1.55
N ASP A 143 -4.43 -10.89 0.40
CA ASP A 143 -4.29 -11.59 -0.88
C ASP A 143 -2.81 -11.71 -1.31
N LEU A 144 -1.97 -10.68 -1.10
CA LEU A 144 -0.51 -10.75 -1.33
C LEU A 144 0.16 -11.76 -0.42
N LEU A 145 -0.25 -11.82 0.84
CA LEU A 145 0.25 -12.79 1.80
C LEU A 145 -0.07 -14.22 1.32
N LEU A 146 -1.29 -14.45 0.86
CA LEU A 146 -1.71 -15.74 0.31
C LEU A 146 -0.91 -16.11 -0.96
N GLU A 147 -0.68 -15.16 -1.87
CA GLU A 147 0.17 -15.39 -3.05
C GLU A 147 1.62 -15.67 -2.66
N GLY A 148 2.18 -14.92 -1.70
CA GLY A 148 3.54 -15.12 -1.21
C GLY A 148 3.72 -16.48 -0.55
N LEU A 149 2.73 -16.91 0.25
CA LEU A 149 2.67 -18.24 0.83
C LEU A 149 2.54 -19.33 -0.25
N ALA A 150 1.69 -19.11 -1.26
CA ALA A 150 1.55 -20.04 -2.38
C ALA A 150 2.88 -20.27 -3.10
N ARG A 151 3.64 -19.20 -3.38
CA ARG A 151 4.98 -19.30 -3.98
C ARG A 151 5.98 -20.00 -3.06
N ALA A 152 5.99 -19.65 -1.76
CA ALA A 152 6.90 -20.24 -0.80
C ALA A 152 6.65 -21.75 -0.57
N LEU A 153 5.41 -22.19 -0.76
CA LEU A 153 4.98 -23.58 -0.60
C LEU A 153 4.90 -24.36 -1.93
N ASP A 154 5.27 -23.74 -3.06
CA ASP A 154 5.11 -24.30 -4.41
C ASP A 154 3.69 -24.81 -4.70
N ALA A 155 2.68 -24.04 -4.28
CA ALA A 155 1.26 -24.35 -4.35
C ALA A 155 0.52 -23.37 -5.29
N PRO A 156 -0.62 -23.77 -5.89
CA PRO A 156 -1.44 -22.85 -6.66
C PRO A 156 -2.00 -21.74 -5.76
N SER A 157 -2.00 -20.50 -6.25
CA SER A 157 -2.57 -19.38 -5.50
C SER A 157 -4.07 -19.58 -5.27
N PRO A 158 -4.56 -19.44 -4.03
CA PRO A 158 -5.99 -19.54 -3.72
C PRO A 158 -6.74 -18.25 -4.01
N VAL A 159 -6.00 -17.18 -4.31
CA VAL A 159 -6.54 -15.90 -4.73
C VAL A 159 -6.64 -15.95 -6.25
N ALA A 160 -7.81 -15.59 -6.79
CA ALA A 160 -7.93 -15.32 -8.21
C ALA A 160 -6.88 -14.25 -8.59
N ALA A 161 -6.03 -14.54 -9.57
CA ALA A 161 -5.06 -13.57 -10.07
C ALA A 161 -5.76 -12.23 -10.20
N ALA A 162 -5.27 -11.21 -9.49
CA ALA A 162 -5.97 -9.94 -9.33
C ALA A 162 -6.47 -9.48 -10.70
N GLY A 163 -7.79 -9.55 -10.89
CA GLY A 163 -8.42 -9.16 -12.15
C GLY A 163 -8.30 -7.66 -12.29
N GLY A 164 -7.18 -7.18 -12.85
CA GLY A 164 -6.89 -5.77 -12.95
C GLY A 164 -5.41 -5.51 -13.17
N ARG A 165 -5.09 -4.43 -13.89
CA ARG A 165 -3.71 -4.01 -14.12
C ARG A 165 -3.22 -3.26 -12.90
N ARG A 166 -2.71 -3.99 -11.92
CA ARG A 166 -2.26 -3.48 -10.63
C ARG A 166 -0.87 -4.01 -10.29
N ALA A 167 -0.12 -3.25 -9.53
CA ALA A 167 1.17 -3.69 -9.02
C ALA A 167 1.44 -3.09 -7.64
N ARG A 168 2.20 -3.83 -6.84
CA ARG A 168 2.87 -3.31 -5.67
C ARG A 168 4.35 -3.56 -5.80
N HIS A 169 5.14 -2.58 -5.42
CA HIS A 169 6.59 -2.62 -5.56
C HIS A 169 7.24 -1.94 -4.37
N VAL A 170 8.32 -2.53 -3.86
CA VAL A 170 9.17 -1.92 -2.84
C VAL A 170 10.55 -1.85 -3.44
N ARG A 171 11.11 -0.63 -3.45
CA ARG A 171 12.49 -0.37 -3.86
C ARG A 171 13.24 0.12 -2.64
N ALA A 172 14.31 -0.56 -2.27
CA ALA A 172 15.12 -0.20 -1.12
C ALA A 172 16.61 -0.26 -1.48
N THR A 173 17.32 0.82 -1.22
CA THR A 173 18.77 0.97 -1.39
C THR A 173 19.39 1.44 -0.07
N ALA A 174 20.68 1.80 -0.10
CA ALA A 174 21.31 2.48 1.03
C ALA A 174 20.84 3.94 1.19
N GLU A 175 20.26 4.53 0.14
CA GLU A 175 19.88 5.95 0.05
C GLU A 175 18.38 6.14 0.27
N THR A 176 17.55 5.23 -0.26
CA THR A 176 16.09 5.38 -0.24
C THR A 176 15.37 4.08 0.10
N ARG A 177 14.14 4.21 0.61
CA ARG A 177 13.21 3.10 0.77
C ARG A 177 11.81 3.57 0.42
N LEU A 178 11.33 3.14 -0.75
CA LEU A 178 10.07 3.58 -1.33
C LEU A 178 9.15 2.39 -1.58
N GLN A 179 7.86 2.59 -1.29
CA GLN A 179 6.79 1.64 -1.52
C GLN A 179 5.77 2.24 -2.50
N VAL A 180 5.42 1.45 -3.51
CA VAL A 180 4.45 1.80 -4.55
C VAL A 180 3.27 0.84 -4.49
N ARG A 181 2.06 1.39 -4.58
CA ARG A 181 0.83 0.67 -4.89
C ARG A 181 0.16 1.36 -6.07
N LEU A 182 0.02 0.66 -7.17
CA LEU A 182 -0.44 1.21 -8.45
C LEU A 182 -1.62 0.39 -8.99
N ALA A 183 -2.64 1.08 -9.49
CA ALA A 183 -3.66 0.52 -10.37
C ALA A 183 -3.79 1.38 -11.64
N LEU A 184 -3.64 0.75 -12.81
CA LEU A 184 -3.74 1.43 -14.11
C LEU A 184 -5.19 1.74 -14.49
N ASP A 185 -6.14 0.94 -14.00
CA ASP A 185 -7.58 1.10 -14.19
C ASP A 185 -8.20 1.81 -12.96
N GLY A 186 -7.68 2.99 -12.63
CA GLY A 186 -8.02 3.73 -11.41
C GLY A 186 -9.17 4.73 -11.55
N SER A 187 -9.43 5.40 -10.44
CA SER A 187 -10.36 6.53 -10.28
C SER A 187 -9.66 7.89 -10.13
N GLY A 188 -8.32 7.92 -10.18
CA GLY A 188 -7.51 9.12 -9.97
C GLY A 188 -7.16 9.39 -8.51
N ARG A 189 -7.22 8.37 -7.63
CA ARG A 189 -6.82 8.49 -6.22
C ARG A 189 -5.30 8.43 -6.11
N VAL A 190 -4.69 9.58 -5.93
CA VAL A 190 -3.23 9.72 -5.86
C VAL A 190 -2.81 10.23 -4.49
N ARG A 191 -1.76 9.62 -3.94
CA ARG A 191 -1.07 10.07 -2.73
C ARG A 191 0.42 9.80 -2.91
N ILE A 192 1.22 10.86 -2.91
CA ILE A 192 2.67 10.74 -2.98
C ILE A 192 3.29 11.46 -1.79
N ALA A 193 4.16 10.77 -1.07
CA ALA A 193 4.85 11.31 0.09
C ALA A 193 6.24 10.70 0.18
N THR A 194 7.16 11.20 -0.65
CA THR A 194 8.59 10.83 -0.59
C THR A 194 9.41 11.86 0.18
N GLY A 195 8.84 13.06 0.37
CA GLY A 195 9.51 14.19 1.01
C GLY A 195 10.23 15.10 0.00
N ALA A 196 10.40 14.66 -1.24
CA ALA A 196 10.93 15.47 -2.34
C ALA A 196 9.81 16.33 -2.99
N GLY A 197 9.34 17.35 -2.26
CA GLY A 197 8.05 18.02 -2.52
C GLY A 197 7.74 18.49 -3.95
N LEU A 198 8.73 19.06 -4.68
CA LEU A 198 8.52 19.43 -6.09
C LEU A 198 8.21 18.20 -6.96
N TYR A 199 8.95 17.11 -6.75
CA TYR A 199 8.82 15.90 -7.56
C TYR A 199 7.62 15.05 -7.12
N ASP A 200 7.25 15.10 -5.84
CA ASP A 200 5.97 14.58 -5.36
C ASP A 200 4.83 15.22 -6.15
N HIS A 201 4.79 16.56 -6.20
CA HIS A 201 3.77 17.29 -6.98
C HIS A 201 3.79 16.93 -8.47
N LEU A 202 4.95 16.91 -9.13
CA LEU A 202 5.03 16.58 -10.56
C LEU A 202 4.53 15.14 -10.85
N LEU A 203 4.92 14.16 -10.03
CA LEU A 203 4.45 12.78 -10.16
C LEU A 203 2.94 12.67 -9.85
N GLU A 204 2.42 13.48 -8.92
CA GLU A 204 0.98 13.57 -8.65
C GLU A 204 0.22 14.02 -9.90
N GLN A 205 0.70 15.05 -10.59
CA GLN A 205 0.09 15.53 -11.84
C GLN A 205 0.09 14.45 -12.91
N LEU A 206 1.21 13.74 -13.10
CA LEU A 206 1.29 12.64 -14.05
C LEU A 206 0.27 11.53 -13.71
N ALA A 207 0.23 11.07 -12.46
CA ALA A 207 -0.64 9.99 -12.05
C ALA A 207 -2.13 10.38 -12.14
N PHE A 208 -2.48 11.59 -11.69
CA PHE A 208 -3.84 12.11 -11.73
C PHE A 208 -4.34 12.23 -13.18
N HIS A 209 -3.55 12.84 -14.06
CA HIS A 209 -3.93 12.97 -15.47
C HIS A 209 -3.86 11.64 -16.24
N GLY A 210 -3.06 10.69 -15.75
CA GLY A 210 -3.03 9.29 -16.17
C GLY A 210 -4.29 8.51 -15.84
N GLY A 211 -5.11 8.98 -14.90
CA GLY A 211 -6.26 8.22 -14.37
C GLY A 211 -5.83 7.03 -13.51
N LEU A 212 -4.62 7.09 -12.93
CA LEU A 212 -4.06 6.05 -12.08
C LEU A 212 -4.61 6.18 -10.66
N ASP A 213 -4.81 5.06 -9.96
CA ASP A 213 -4.79 5.08 -8.49
C ASP A 213 -3.35 4.76 -8.05
N LEU A 214 -2.72 5.67 -7.31
CA LEU A 214 -1.30 5.58 -6.94
C LEU A 214 -1.10 5.95 -5.47
N VAL A 215 -0.41 5.09 -4.73
CA VAL A 215 0.25 5.44 -3.48
C VAL A 215 1.74 5.23 -3.65
N LEU A 216 2.53 6.28 -3.48
CA LEU A 216 4.01 6.23 -3.50
C LEU A 216 4.52 6.91 -2.24
N GLU A 217 5.05 6.12 -1.30
CA GLU A 217 5.45 6.62 0.02
C GLU A 217 6.79 6.03 0.43
N GLY A 218 7.55 6.79 1.21
CA GLY A 218 8.78 6.29 1.82
C GLY A 218 9.74 7.40 2.18
N ASP A 219 10.95 6.99 2.53
CA ASP A 219 11.99 7.87 3.04
C ASP A 219 13.19 7.85 2.09
N GLY A 220 13.87 8.99 1.98
CA GLY A 220 15.13 9.13 1.25
C GLY A 220 16.09 10.09 1.96
N ASP A 221 17.33 10.13 1.48
CA ASP A 221 18.46 10.88 2.03
C ASP A 221 18.42 12.38 1.69
N LEU A 222 17.31 13.05 2.01
CA LEU A 222 17.05 14.44 1.61
C LEU A 222 18.09 15.46 2.12
N GLU A 223 18.90 15.09 3.13
CA GLU A 223 20.04 15.89 3.59
C GLU A 223 21.14 16.05 2.53
N THR A 224 21.25 15.14 1.56
CA THR A 224 22.19 15.23 0.42
C THR A 224 21.57 15.95 -0.78
N GLY A 225 20.27 16.26 -0.71
CA GLY A 225 19.47 16.85 -1.77
C GLY A 225 18.40 15.88 -2.30
N PRO A 226 17.55 16.31 -3.24
CA PRO A 226 16.42 15.49 -3.69
C PRO A 226 16.80 14.45 -4.76
N HIS A 227 18.06 14.35 -5.17
CA HIS A 227 18.46 13.60 -6.37
C HIS A 227 18.10 12.12 -6.29
N HIS A 228 18.66 11.39 -5.31
CA HIS A 228 18.40 9.96 -5.18
C HIS A 228 16.92 9.68 -4.90
N THR A 229 16.28 10.50 -4.06
CA THR A 229 14.85 10.35 -3.74
C THR A 229 13.97 10.51 -4.99
N ALA A 230 14.18 11.54 -5.80
CA ALA A 230 13.40 11.80 -7.01
C ALA A 230 13.64 10.73 -8.09
N GLU A 231 14.90 10.33 -8.30
CA GLU A 231 15.25 9.26 -9.22
C GLU A 231 14.61 7.93 -8.80
N ASP A 232 14.80 7.53 -7.54
CA ASP A 232 14.32 6.24 -7.04
C ASP A 232 12.79 6.18 -6.97
N ALA A 233 12.13 7.32 -6.74
CA ALA A 233 10.68 7.45 -6.85
C ALA A 233 10.19 7.18 -8.28
N ALA A 234 10.87 7.73 -9.28
CA ALA A 234 10.57 7.49 -10.68
C ALA A 234 10.84 6.04 -11.10
N LEU A 235 11.97 5.47 -10.66
CA LEU A 235 12.32 4.07 -10.90
C LEU A 235 11.29 3.13 -10.28
N ALA A 236 10.93 3.34 -9.01
CA ALA A 236 9.97 2.51 -8.30
C ALA A 236 8.57 2.57 -8.96
N LEU A 237 8.15 3.76 -9.42
CA LEU A 237 6.91 3.92 -10.18
C LEU A 237 6.99 3.23 -11.55
N GLY A 238 8.10 3.34 -12.26
CA GLY A 238 8.33 2.67 -13.54
C GLY A 238 8.27 1.15 -13.41
N GLU A 239 8.95 0.58 -12.41
CA GLU A 239 8.94 -0.86 -12.12
C GLU A 239 7.52 -1.34 -11.76
N ALA A 240 6.76 -0.55 -11.00
CA ALA A 240 5.36 -0.84 -10.72
C ALA A 240 4.50 -0.79 -12.00
N LEU A 241 4.73 0.18 -12.89
CA LEU A 241 4.02 0.29 -14.16
C LEU A 241 4.30 -0.91 -15.07
N ASP A 242 5.56 -1.33 -15.23
CA ASP A 242 5.93 -2.51 -16.02
C ASP A 242 5.27 -3.78 -15.50
N ARG A 243 5.30 -3.98 -14.17
CA ARG A 243 4.63 -5.12 -13.51
C ARG A 243 3.12 -5.10 -13.73
N ALA A 244 2.48 -3.93 -13.59
CA ALA A 244 1.03 -3.80 -13.76
C ALA A 244 0.60 -4.00 -15.22
N LEU A 245 1.49 -3.74 -16.18
CA LEU A 245 1.28 -3.96 -17.61
C LEU A 245 1.38 -5.43 -18.01
N GLY A 246 2.15 -6.25 -17.29
CA GLY A 246 2.34 -7.66 -17.61
C GLY A 246 2.84 -7.88 -19.04
N ASP A 247 2.18 -8.76 -19.79
CA ASP A 247 2.47 -9.03 -21.20
C ASP A 247 1.98 -7.93 -22.17
N ARG A 248 1.48 -6.79 -21.64
CA ARG A 248 0.97 -5.63 -22.37
C ARG A 248 -0.15 -5.98 -23.35
N ARG A 249 -0.90 -7.02 -23.06
CA ARG A 249 -2.01 -7.47 -23.89
C ARG A 249 -3.24 -6.58 -23.75
N GLY A 250 -3.89 -6.32 -24.88
CA GLY A 250 -5.17 -5.64 -24.95
C GLY A 250 -5.11 -4.18 -24.53
N ILE A 251 -3.97 -3.53 -24.73
CA ILE A 251 -3.79 -2.08 -24.56
C ILE A 251 -3.65 -1.40 -25.93
N ALA A 252 -3.96 -0.11 -26.00
CA ALA A 252 -3.74 0.73 -27.18
C ALA A 252 -2.25 0.86 -27.53
N ARG A 253 -1.37 0.70 -26.54
CA ARG A 253 0.11 0.73 -26.59
C ARG A 253 0.69 2.12 -26.85
N TYR A 254 0.09 2.87 -27.76
CA TYR A 254 0.51 4.22 -28.11
C TYR A 254 -0.45 5.25 -27.56
N GLY A 255 0.07 6.38 -27.16
CA GLY A 255 -0.74 7.53 -26.79
C GLY A 255 0.05 8.82 -26.92
N ASP A 256 -0.67 9.89 -27.19
CA ASP A 256 -0.12 11.23 -27.32
C ASP A 256 -1.03 12.25 -26.64
N ALA A 257 -0.45 13.39 -26.26
CA ALA A 257 -1.21 14.49 -25.70
C ALA A 257 -0.51 15.82 -25.93
N VAL A 258 -1.31 16.88 -26.07
CA VAL A 258 -0.88 18.28 -26.03
C VAL A 258 -1.59 18.96 -24.86
N VAL A 259 -0.83 19.58 -23.97
CA VAL A 259 -1.35 20.18 -22.74
C VAL A 259 -0.79 21.59 -22.55
N PRO A 260 -1.65 22.62 -22.51
CA PRO A 260 -1.25 23.95 -22.08
C PRO A 260 -1.28 24.09 -20.55
N MET A 261 -0.46 24.99 -20.03
CA MET A 261 -0.56 25.51 -18.66
C MET A 261 -0.04 26.95 -18.65
N ASP A 262 -0.97 27.91 -18.53
CA ASP A 262 -0.68 29.34 -18.57
C ASP A 262 0.23 29.75 -19.74
N ASP A 263 1.49 30.12 -19.48
CA ASP A 263 2.47 30.52 -20.51
C ASP A 263 3.23 29.34 -21.14
N ALA A 264 2.98 28.11 -20.68
CA ALA A 264 3.65 26.90 -21.16
C ALA A 264 2.75 26.02 -22.05
N LEU A 265 3.39 25.28 -22.97
CA LEU A 265 2.77 24.26 -23.80
C LEU A 265 3.66 23.02 -23.85
N ALA A 266 3.10 21.86 -23.52
CA ALA A 266 3.79 20.58 -23.61
C ALA A 266 3.13 19.62 -24.59
N ARG A 267 3.95 18.78 -25.21
CA ARG A 267 3.56 17.66 -26.07
C ARG A 267 4.26 16.41 -25.57
N ALA A 268 3.54 15.31 -25.45
CA ALA A 268 4.11 14.03 -25.08
C ALA A 268 3.59 12.93 -25.99
N ALA A 269 4.46 11.96 -26.32
CA ALA A 269 4.12 10.71 -26.97
C ALA A 269 4.73 9.54 -26.20
N VAL A 270 3.96 8.46 -26.04
CA VAL A 270 4.29 7.26 -25.27
C VAL A 270 4.15 6.02 -26.15
N ASP A 271 5.16 5.14 -26.16
CA ASP A 271 5.06 3.75 -26.66
C ASP A 271 5.33 2.78 -25.50
N LEU A 272 4.32 2.01 -25.10
CA LEU A 272 4.45 0.93 -24.12
C LEU A 272 5.07 -0.34 -24.73
N GLY A 273 6.03 -0.17 -25.63
CA GLY A 273 6.61 -1.19 -26.50
C GLY A 273 7.78 -1.98 -25.91
N GLY A 274 7.98 -1.94 -24.59
CA GLY A 274 8.93 -2.78 -23.86
C GLY A 274 10.40 -2.37 -23.98
N ARG A 275 10.69 -1.28 -24.72
CA ARG A 275 12.03 -0.73 -24.95
C ARG A 275 12.14 0.63 -24.27
N PRO A 276 13.08 0.81 -23.32
CA PRO A 276 13.29 2.10 -22.68
C PRO A 276 13.91 3.09 -23.66
N TRP A 277 13.31 4.26 -23.79
CA TRP A 277 13.85 5.39 -24.54
C TRP A 277 13.26 6.70 -24.01
N ALA A 278 14.06 7.75 -23.90
CA ALA A 278 13.56 9.06 -23.49
C ALA A 278 14.23 10.14 -24.36
N GLU A 279 13.43 10.86 -25.12
CA GLU A 279 13.82 12.06 -25.87
C GLU A 279 13.09 13.24 -25.26
N LEU A 280 13.82 14.14 -24.58
CA LEU A 280 13.23 15.19 -23.75
C LEU A 280 13.80 16.55 -24.15
N ALA A 281 12.92 17.46 -24.54
CA ALA A 281 13.23 18.85 -24.83
C ALA A 281 12.35 19.76 -23.96
N LEU A 282 12.76 19.95 -22.70
CA LEU A 282 12.16 20.91 -21.78
C LEU A 282 12.94 22.21 -21.87
N GLU A 283 12.31 23.29 -22.36
CA GLU A 283 12.98 24.59 -22.54
C GLU A 283 13.53 25.15 -21.22
N ARG A 284 12.85 24.83 -20.12
CA ARG A 284 13.23 25.16 -18.74
C ARG A 284 12.92 23.97 -17.85
N ASP A 285 13.90 23.58 -17.03
CA ASP A 285 13.76 22.50 -16.05
C ASP A 285 14.07 23.08 -14.66
N PRO A 286 13.13 23.01 -13.69
CA PRO A 286 13.35 23.49 -12.32
C PRO A 286 14.33 22.63 -11.52
N GLY A 287 14.87 21.56 -12.10
CA GLY A 287 15.92 20.74 -11.50
C GLY A 287 16.09 19.42 -12.22
N LEU A 288 15.41 18.39 -11.74
CA LEU A 288 15.53 17.01 -12.19
C LEU A 288 14.28 16.52 -12.94
N ALA A 289 13.44 17.41 -13.47
CA ALA A 289 12.19 17.00 -14.10
C ALA A 289 12.45 16.07 -15.30
N GLY A 290 13.44 16.40 -16.14
CA GLY A 290 13.88 15.54 -17.23
C GLY A 290 14.52 14.23 -16.76
N HIS A 291 15.28 14.26 -15.66
CA HIS A 291 15.89 13.06 -15.07
C HIS A 291 14.81 12.09 -14.55
N VAL A 292 13.82 12.60 -13.84
CA VAL A 292 12.65 11.83 -13.35
C VAL A 292 11.92 11.15 -14.51
N LEU A 293 11.65 11.85 -15.61
CA LEU A 293 11.00 11.25 -16.78
C LEU A 293 11.89 10.20 -17.47
N THR A 294 13.20 10.42 -17.50
CA THR A 294 14.18 9.46 -18.04
C THR A 294 14.19 8.19 -17.20
N SER A 295 14.27 8.30 -15.88
CA SER A 295 14.26 7.16 -14.95
C SER A 295 12.94 6.39 -15.01
N LEU A 296 11.80 7.09 -15.09
CA LEU A 296 10.48 6.48 -15.29
C LEU A 296 10.44 5.65 -16.59
N SER A 297 10.96 6.20 -17.70
CA SER A 297 11.04 5.51 -18.99
C SER A 297 11.90 4.25 -18.92
N GLN A 298 13.07 4.34 -18.28
CA GLN A 298 14.00 3.23 -18.11
C GLN A 298 13.37 2.07 -17.34
N ALA A 299 12.86 2.35 -16.15
CA ALA A 299 12.25 1.35 -15.28
C ALA A 299 10.91 0.82 -15.82
N GLY A 300 10.10 1.69 -16.43
CA GLY A 300 8.82 1.33 -17.04
C GLY A 300 8.93 0.59 -18.37
N ARG A 301 10.14 0.48 -18.93
CA ARG A 301 10.42 -0.14 -20.23
C ARG A 301 9.49 0.41 -21.32
N LEU A 302 9.45 1.72 -21.43
CA LEU A 302 8.59 2.46 -22.37
C LEU A 302 9.40 3.53 -23.09
N ALA A 303 8.94 3.97 -24.26
CA ALA A 303 9.51 5.10 -24.95
C ALA A 303 8.72 6.37 -24.63
N LEU A 304 9.42 7.45 -24.27
CA LEU A 304 8.89 8.79 -24.08
C LEU A 304 9.52 9.76 -25.06
N HIS A 305 8.68 10.56 -25.70
CA HIS A 305 9.09 11.80 -26.38
C HIS A 305 8.32 12.94 -25.74
N VAL A 306 9.03 13.95 -25.22
CA VAL A 306 8.41 15.10 -24.54
C VAL A 306 9.06 16.39 -25.01
N GLU A 307 8.24 17.32 -25.47
CA GLU A 307 8.65 18.70 -25.80
C GLU A 307 7.82 19.65 -24.96
N ALA A 308 8.44 20.60 -24.28
CA ALA A 308 7.73 21.62 -23.50
C ALA A 308 8.42 22.97 -23.58
N THR A 309 7.64 24.02 -23.87
CA THR A 309 8.10 25.40 -24.02
C THR A 309 7.35 26.31 -23.07
N GLY A 310 7.96 27.42 -22.66
CA GLY A 310 7.39 28.36 -21.68
C GLY A 310 8.42 29.28 -21.03
N ARG A 311 7.93 30.28 -20.29
CA ARG A 311 8.76 31.27 -19.59
C ARG A 311 9.02 30.88 -18.14
N ASP A 312 8.02 30.30 -17.48
CA ASP A 312 8.13 29.80 -16.12
C ASP A 312 8.54 28.32 -16.09
N GLU A 313 9.57 27.99 -15.30
CA GLU A 313 10.12 26.64 -15.21
C GLU A 313 9.17 25.63 -14.56
N HIS A 314 8.37 26.08 -13.59
CA HIS A 314 7.38 25.24 -12.94
C HIS A 314 6.22 24.93 -13.90
N HIS A 315 5.74 25.91 -14.65
CA HIS A 315 4.70 25.71 -15.66
C HIS A 315 5.15 24.77 -16.78
N VAL A 316 6.41 24.89 -17.25
CA VAL A 316 6.99 23.98 -18.26
C VAL A 316 7.02 22.54 -17.75
N ALA A 317 7.57 22.32 -16.54
CA ALA A 317 7.67 20.99 -15.96
C ALA A 317 6.29 20.38 -15.67
N GLU A 318 5.38 21.15 -15.08
CA GLU A 318 4.04 20.66 -14.77
C GLU A 318 3.25 20.34 -16.05
N ALA A 319 3.30 21.21 -17.07
CA ALA A 319 2.68 20.92 -18.38
C ALA A 319 3.23 19.62 -18.98
N ALA A 320 4.55 19.39 -18.90
CA ALA A 320 5.19 18.17 -19.38
C ALA A 320 4.67 16.91 -18.65
N PHE A 321 4.62 16.91 -17.33
CA PHE A 321 4.12 15.78 -16.55
C PHE A 321 2.63 15.53 -16.78
N LYS A 322 1.82 16.58 -16.93
CA LYS A 322 0.40 16.46 -17.32
C LYS A 322 0.26 15.85 -18.72
N ALA A 323 1.09 16.27 -19.67
CA ALA A 323 1.08 15.72 -21.03
C ALA A 323 1.46 14.23 -21.03
N VAL A 324 2.53 13.85 -20.32
CA VAL A 324 2.93 12.45 -20.15
C VAL A 324 1.80 11.64 -19.51
N GLY A 325 1.18 12.14 -18.44
CA GLY A 325 0.03 11.50 -17.81
C GLY A 325 -1.11 11.25 -18.80
N ARG A 326 -1.53 12.25 -19.56
CA ARG A 326 -2.60 12.09 -20.57
C ARG A 326 -2.24 11.15 -21.71
N ALA A 327 -1.01 11.23 -22.21
CA ALA A 327 -0.52 10.33 -23.26
C ALA A 327 -0.48 8.87 -22.75
N LEU A 328 -0.01 8.67 -21.51
CA LEU A 328 -0.02 7.38 -20.84
C LEU A 328 -1.44 6.84 -20.68
N ARG A 329 -2.41 7.68 -20.30
CA ARG A 329 -3.83 7.28 -20.22
C ARG A 329 -4.36 6.76 -21.56
N GLY A 330 -3.97 7.40 -22.67
CA GLY A 330 -4.27 6.94 -24.02
C GLY A 330 -3.66 5.57 -24.30
N ALA A 331 -2.34 5.44 -24.08
CA ALA A 331 -1.59 4.19 -24.30
C ALA A 331 -2.09 3.01 -23.44
N LEU A 332 -2.58 3.30 -22.24
CA LEU A 332 -3.16 2.34 -21.31
C LEU A 332 -4.61 1.98 -21.63
N ARG A 333 -5.29 2.62 -22.58
CA ARG A 333 -6.68 2.28 -22.88
C ARG A 333 -6.79 0.82 -23.31
N ARG A 334 -7.83 0.11 -22.85
CA ARG A 334 -8.12 -1.24 -23.32
C ARG A 334 -8.52 -1.20 -24.80
N GLU A 335 -7.77 -1.94 -25.62
CA GLU A 335 -7.99 -2.02 -27.06
C GLU A 335 -7.67 -3.43 -27.56
N GLY A 336 -8.73 -4.15 -27.94
CA GLY A 336 -8.62 -5.56 -28.34
C GLY A 336 -8.22 -6.50 -27.21
N THR A 337 -7.85 -7.73 -27.58
CA THR A 337 -7.49 -8.82 -26.66
C THR A 337 -6.10 -9.41 -26.93
N GLY A 338 -5.44 -8.96 -28.00
CA GLY A 338 -4.13 -9.45 -28.42
C GLY A 338 -2.98 -8.58 -27.90
N ILE A 339 -1.75 -9.06 -28.13
CA ILE A 339 -0.55 -8.24 -27.90
C ILE A 339 -0.42 -7.27 -29.10
N PRO A 340 -0.35 -5.94 -28.87
CA PRO A 340 -0.29 -4.93 -29.93
C PRO A 340 1.11 -4.85 -30.56
N SER A 341 1.63 -5.96 -31.06
CA SER A 341 2.97 -6.09 -31.64
C SER A 341 2.97 -7.12 -32.78
N THR A 342 3.56 -6.74 -33.93
CA THR A 342 3.72 -7.65 -35.07
C THR A 342 4.67 -8.82 -34.77
N LYS A 343 5.52 -8.69 -33.74
CA LYS A 343 6.42 -9.76 -33.27
C LYS A 343 5.71 -10.79 -32.37
N GLY A 344 4.46 -10.53 -31.98
CA GLY A 344 3.70 -11.38 -31.04
C GLY A 344 4.16 -11.28 -29.59
N ILE A 345 5.18 -10.46 -29.29
CA ILE A 345 5.73 -10.20 -27.96
C ILE A 345 6.12 -8.72 -27.82
N VAL A 346 6.22 -8.26 -26.58
CA VAL A 346 6.69 -6.93 -26.18
C VAL A 346 7.71 -7.05 -25.04
#